data_AF-A0A1I4FKE6-F1
#
_entry.id   AF-A0A1I4FKE6-F1
#
_cell.length_a   1.000
_cell.length_b   1.000
_cell.length_c   1.000
_cell.angle_alpha   90.00
_cell.angle_beta   90.00
_cell.angle_gamma   90.00
#
_symmetry.space_group_name_H-M   'P 1'
#
loop_
_entity.id
_entity.type
_entity.pdbx_description
1 polymer ?
#
loop_
_entity_poly.entity_id
_entity_poly.type
_entity_poly.pdbx_seq_one_letter_code
_entity_poly.pdbx_strand_id
1 'polypeptide(L)'
;MSSFKVNTSKLRTRSSELDSYVTQLNNIYSEVDAITKALRPDFYDIIPIIMANSYEITKLADKTTKFSKALTEIADIYDSREKIIVNKANLDFYSIDVNNDDPGEITPDFHKGETRIGLPEDEHFIRVTDEKGHVSYGGNQDWFNDTDGNNTKGFGCGIVASVNYALYLNGVREISKQEFMDQCMDFYKIGLFRKTAVREWGGAYPPQMEDFILQKLVEKHNFFKIPHWDYTDSYESDYKYMKKELEKGRPVIWAVHDSEGEKLQFYTYNKGNNSYQKSGTATSHYIVVTGIYESVDDNGKNIRYVEVSNCGSKEYVNWDEYLAFVDAKSKAGKIVNRAGSSVMKLN
;
A
#
# COMPACT_ATOMS: atom_id res chain seq x y z
N MET A 1 -0.56 -16.94 -42.31
CA MET A 1 0.71 -16.57 -41.65
C MET A 1 1.26 -15.30 -42.30
N SER A 2 0.99 -14.13 -41.73
CA SER A 2 1.59 -12.87 -42.14
C SER A 2 2.84 -12.61 -41.30
N SER A 3 4.00 -12.49 -41.93
CA SER A 3 5.26 -12.21 -41.24
C SER A 3 5.30 -10.74 -40.81
N PHE A 4 5.18 -10.48 -39.51
CA PHE A 4 5.41 -9.15 -38.94
C PHE A 4 6.92 -8.84 -38.95
N LYS A 5 7.37 -7.93 -39.82
CA LYS A 5 8.75 -7.41 -39.77
C LYS A 5 8.82 -6.31 -38.71
N VAL A 6 9.45 -6.62 -37.58
CA VAL A 6 9.78 -5.62 -36.54
C VAL A 6 10.82 -4.66 -37.10
N ASN A 7 10.53 -3.36 -37.05
CA ASN A 7 11.41 -2.31 -37.56
C ASN A 7 12.56 -2.05 -36.56
N THR A 8 13.66 -2.77 -36.74
CA THR A 8 14.82 -2.81 -35.84
C THR A 8 15.59 -1.49 -35.74
N SER A 9 15.44 -0.57 -36.71
CA SER A 9 16.10 0.74 -36.67
C SER A 9 15.49 1.65 -35.60
N LYS A 10 14.16 1.70 -35.50
CA LYS A 10 13.46 2.45 -34.43
C LYS A 10 13.79 1.93 -33.04
N LEU A 11 14.05 0.63 -32.89
CA LEU A 11 14.45 0.02 -31.62
C LEU A 11 15.87 0.40 -31.22
N ARG A 12 16.82 0.45 -32.18
CA ARG A 12 18.19 0.88 -31.90
C ARG A 12 18.27 2.36 -31.49
N THR A 13 17.51 3.24 -32.17
CA THR A 13 17.46 4.66 -31.80
C THR A 13 16.92 4.86 -30.38
N ARG A 14 15.88 4.12 -29.99
CA ARG A 14 15.30 4.19 -28.64
C ARG A 14 16.21 3.59 -27.55
N SER A 15 17.00 2.56 -27.89
CA SER A 15 18.03 2.04 -26.98
C SER A 15 19.11 3.08 -26.71
N SER A 16 19.59 3.78 -27.73
CA SER A 16 20.58 4.85 -27.55
C SER A 16 20.04 6.06 -26.80
N GLU A 17 18.75 6.36 -26.92
CA GLU A 17 18.08 7.38 -26.10
C GLU A 17 18.05 6.96 -24.63
N LEU A 18 17.75 5.68 -24.34
CA LEU A 18 17.76 5.12 -22.98
C LEU A 18 19.15 5.19 -22.34
N ASP A 19 20.20 4.81 -23.07
CA ASP A 19 21.59 4.88 -22.57
C ASP A 19 22.02 6.33 -22.28
N SER A 20 21.57 7.28 -23.10
CA SER A 20 21.75 8.71 -22.87
C SER A 20 21.01 9.18 -21.61
N TYR A 21 19.79 8.70 -21.36
CA TYR A 21 19.04 9.02 -20.14
C TYR A 21 19.68 8.43 -18.88
N VAL A 22 20.16 7.18 -18.92
CA VAL A 22 20.89 6.56 -17.81
C VAL A 22 22.17 7.33 -17.48
N THR A 23 22.88 7.81 -18.51
CA THR A 23 24.08 8.65 -18.33
C THR A 23 23.73 9.99 -17.66
N GLN A 24 22.64 10.63 -18.08
CA GLN A 24 22.16 11.87 -17.46
C GLN A 24 21.74 11.66 -15.99
N LEU A 25 21.10 10.54 -15.68
CA LEU A 25 20.74 10.14 -14.32
C LEU A 25 21.96 9.98 -13.41
N ASN A 26 22.99 9.27 -13.88
CA ASN A 26 24.22 9.07 -13.11
C ASN A 26 24.94 10.39 -12.81
N ASN A 27 24.88 11.35 -13.75
CA ASN A 27 25.43 12.69 -13.55
C ASN A 27 24.62 13.48 -12.51
N ILE A 28 23.28 13.47 -12.60
CA ILE A 28 22.41 14.13 -11.61
C ILE A 28 22.63 13.53 -10.21
N TYR A 29 22.71 12.20 -10.12
CA TYR A 29 22.94 11.53 -8.83
C TYR A 29 24.29 11.91 -8.22
N SER A 30 25.33 12.00 -9.05
CA SER A 30 26.67 12.45 -8.62
C SER A 30 26.67 13.92 -8.15
N GLU A 31 25.92 14.80 -8.82
CA GLU A 31 25.76 16.20 -8.41
C GLU A 31 25.01 16.33 -7.07
N VAL A 32 23.93 15.57 -6.89
CA VAL A 32 23.16 15.54 -5.62
C VAL A 32 24.00 15.00 -4.47
N ASP A 33 24.77 13.93 -4.70
CA ASP A 33 25.65 13.35 -3.69
C ASP A 33 26.77 14.33 -3.29
N ALA A 34 27.35 15.05 -4.25
CA ALA A 34 28.34 16.09 -3.98
C ALA A 34 27.78 17.26 -3.15
N ILE A 35 26.58 17.74 -3.49
CA ILE A 35 25.87 18.79 -2.74
C ILE A 35 25.55 18.29 -1.32
N THR A 36 25.03 17.07 -1.20
CA THR A 36 24.66 16.48 0.09
C THR A 36 25.87 16.31 1.01
N LYS A 37 27.03 15.92 0.46
CA LYS A 37 28.30 15.84 1.19
C LYS A 37 28.83 17.20 1.62
N ALA A 38 28.62 18.24 0.80
CA ALA A 38 29.00 19.61 1.13
C ALA A 38 28.12 20.26 2.22
N LEU A 39 26.90 19.74 2.44
CA LEU A 39 25.92 20.26 3.40
C LEU A 39 26.07 19.75 4.85
N ARG A 40 27.20 19.13 5.23
CA ARG A 40 27.54 18.91 6.66
C ARG A 40 28.32 20.11 7.19
N PRO A 41 27.63 21.12 7.77
CA PRO A 41 27.51 21.20 9.23
C PRO A 41 26.16 21.77 9.71
N ASP A 42 26.04 22.06 11.01
CA ASP A 42 24.83 22.34 11.80
C ASP A 42 23.79 23.30 11.17
N PHE A 43 22.52 23.07 11.54
CA PHE A 43 21.27 23.56 10.96
C PHE A 43 21.19 25.06 10.61
N TYR A 44 21.98 25.93 11.26
CA TYR A 44 21.94 27.38 11.04
C TYR A 44 22.80 27.87 9.87
N ASP A 45 23.80 27.10 9.43
CA ASP A 45 24.71 27.50 8.34
C ASP A 45 24.18 27.12 6.95
N ILE A 46 23.12 26.31 6.88
CA ILE A 46 22.56 25.78 5.63
C ILE A 46 21.60 26.77 4.94
N ILE A 47 20.93 27.66 5.70
CA ILE A 47 19.93 28.58 5.15
C ILE A 47 20.52 29.52 4.07
N PRO A 48 21.69 30.16 4.26
CA PRO A 48 22.30 30.99 3.22
C PRO A 48 22.73 30.18 1.99
N ILE A 49 23.13 28.92 2.17
CA ILE A 49 23.57 28.03 1.07
C ILE A 49 22.37 27.59 0.22
N ILE A 50 21.24 27.23 0.84
CA ILE A 50 19.99 26.93 0.14
C ILE A 50 19.50 28.17 -0.61
N MET A 51 19.56 29.35 0.00
CA MET A 51 19.17 30.61 -0.66
C MET A 51 20.08 30.92 -1.85
N ALA A 52 21.40 30.77 -1.70
CA ALA A 52 22.39 31.01 -2.76
C ALA A 52 22.31 30.01 -3.93
N ASN A 53 21.87 28.78 -3.69
CA ASN A 53 21.76 27.72 -4.70
C ASN A 53 20.31 27.41 -5.11
N SER A 54 19.34 28.18 -4.62
CA SER A 54 17.89 27.97 -4.84
C SER A 54 17.52 27.86 -6.33
N TYR A 55 18.22 28.62 -7.18
CA TYR A 55 18.04 28.58 -8.62
C TYR A 55 18.47 27.24 -9.25
N GLU A 56 19.65 26.72 -8.89
CA GLU A 56 20.14 25.44 -9.42
C GLU A 56 19.36 24.26 -8.83
N ILE A 57 18.93 24.35 -7.57
CA ILE A 57 18.03 23.37 -6.93
C ILE A 57 16.68 23.30 -7.69
N THR A 58 16.11 24.46 -8.04
CA THR A 58 14.85 24.54 -8.80
C THR A 58 15.02 23.97 -10.21
N LYS A 59 16.15 24.24 -10.87
CA LYS A 59 16.48 23.70 -12.19
C LYS A 59 16.69 22.19 -12.16
N LEU A 60 17.25 21.66 -11.08
CA LEU A 60 17.39 20.22 -10.87
C LEU A 60 16.02 19.57 -10.65
N ALA A 61 15.15 20.17 -9.83
CA ALA A 61 13.78 19.70 -9.62
C ALA A 61 12.96 19.69 -10.93
N ASP A 62 13.14 20.71 -11.78
CA ASP A 62 12.48 20.78 -13.09
C ASP A 62 12.99 19.71 -14.07
N LYS A 63 14.29 19.39 -14.03
CA LYS A 63 14.87 18.25 -14.76
C LYS A 63 14.33 16.91 -14.25
N THR A 64 14.26 16.70 -12.93
CA THR A 64 13.72 15.48 -12.33
C THR A 64 12.24 15.29 -12.68
N THR A 65 11.47 16.37 -12.73
CA THR A 65 10.05 16.35 -13.12
C THR A 65 9.88 15.96 -14.59
N LYS A 66 10.67 16.57 -15.49
CA LYS A 66 10.68 16.20 -16.92
C LYS A 66 11.11 14.74 -17.14
N PHE A 67 12.07 14.27 -16.35
CA PHE A 67 12.53 12.88 -16.39
C PHE A 67 11.47 11.90 -15.88
N SER A 68 10.80 12.20 -14.76
CA SER A 68 9.68 11.42 -14.24
C SER A 68 8.58 11.25 -15.29
N LYS A 69 8.21 12.34 -15.97
CA LYS A 69 7.25 12.32 -17.08
C LYS A 69 7.69 11.41 -18.23
N ALA A 70 8.97 11.46 -18.61
CA ALA A 70 9.51 10.59 -19.66
C ALA A 70 9.50 9.10 -19.27
N LEU A 71 9.73 8.78 -17.99
CA LEU A 71 9.60 7.41 -17.47
C LEU A 71 8.14 6.93 -17.48
N THR A 72 7.18 7.79 -17.13
CA THR A 72 5.75 7.47 -17.23
C THR A 72 5.35 7.18 -18.67
N GLU A 73 5.80 8.00 -19.64
CA GLU A 73 5.53 7.77 -21.07
C GLU A 73 6.15 6.45 -21.56
N ILE A 74 7.32 6.05 -21.04
CA ILE A 74 7.93 4.75 -21.33
C ILE A 74 7.13 3.61 -20.70
N ALA A 75 6.68 3.76 -19.45
CA ALA A 75 5.88 2.76 -18.75
C ALA A 75 4.53 2.49 -19.46
N ASP A 76 3.84 3.54 -19.93
CA ASP A 76 2.60 3.41 -20.72
C ASP A 76 2.81 2.63 -22.04
N ILE A 77 3.98 2.78 -22.66
CA ILE A 77 4.38 2.03 -23.86
C ILE A 77 4.62 0.54 -23.53
N TYR A 78 5.02 0.20 -22.30
CA TYR A 78 5.18 -1.17 -21.85
C TYR A 78 3.84 -1.80 -21.41
N ASP A 79 2.97 -1.09 -20.72
CA ASP A 79 1.63 -1.57 -20.32
C ASP A 79 0.75 -1.91 -21.55
N SER A 80 0.88 -1.11 -22.62
CA SER A 80 0.22 -1.40 -23.90
C SER A 80 0.76 -2.66 -24.62
N ARG A 81 1.99 -3.10 -24.33
CA ARG A 81 2.52 -4.40 -24.79
C ARG A 81 1.99 -5.57 -23.97
N GLU A 82 1.81 -5.39 -22.66
CA GLU A 82 1.32 -6.45 -21.77
C GLU A 82 -0.15 -6.79 -22.05
N LYS A 83 -1.00 -5.79 -22.33
CA LYS A 83 -2.39 -6.00 -22.78
C LYS A 83 -2.52 -6.83 -24.07
N ILE A 84 -1.51 -6.82 -24.95
CA ILE A 84 -1.49 -7.61 -26.19
C ILE A 84 -1.10 -9.08 -25.90
N ILE A 85 -0.37 -9.34 -24.82
CA ILE A 85 0.08 -10.68 -24.42
C ILE A 85 -0.95 -11.36 -23.50
N VAL A 86 -1.57 -10.61 -22.58
CA VAL A 86 -2.55 -11.13 -21.60
C VAL A 86 -3.89 -11.52 -22.24
N ASN A 87 -4.32 -10.84 -23.30
CA ASN A 87 -5.56 -11.21 -24.04
C ASN A 87 -5.49 -12.57 -24.75
N LYS A 88 -4.34 -13.27 -24.71
CA LYS A 88 -4.14 -14.56 -25.35
C LYS A 88 -4.14 -15.76 -24.39
N ALA A 89 -4.22 -15.53 -23.07
CA ALA A 89 -3.89 -16.57 -22.08
C ALA A 89 -5.01 -17.02 -21.11
N ASN A 90 -6.12 -16.28 -20.94
CA ASN A 90 -7.10 -16.63 -19.89
C ASN A 90 -8.52 -16.89 -20.44
N LEU A 91 -8.78 -18.15 -20.78
CA LEU A 91 -10.08 -18.80 -20.73
C LEU A 91 -9.83 -20.14 -20.02
N ASP A 92 -10.21 -20.24 -18.76
CA ASP A 92 -10.93 -21.38 -18.17
C ASP A 92 -11.04 -21.20 -16.65
N PHE A 93 -12.29 -21.08 -16.17
CA PHE A 93 -12.66 -21.08 -14.76
C PHE A 93 -12.80 -22.53 -14.29
N TYR A 94 -12.28 -22.86 -13.10
CA TYR A 94 -12.65 -24.07 -12.37
C TYR A 94 -13.15 -23.72 -10.97
N SER A 95 -14.34 -24.21 -10.64
CA SER A 95 -14.90 -24.29 -9.28
C SER A 95 -14.55 -25.67 -8.70
N ILE A 96 -13.99 -25.73 -7.49
CA ILE A 96 -13.85 -26.99 -6.74
C ILE A 96 -14.25 -26.75 -5.28
N ASP A 97 -15.01 -27.71 -4.75
CA ASP A 97 -15.64 -27.76 -3.45
C ASP A 97 -14.81 -28.69 -2.53
N VAL A 98 -14.36 -28.24 -1.36
CA VAL A 98 -13.79 -29.17 -0.36
C VAL A 98 -13.91 -28.65 1.09
N ASN A 99 -14.51 -29.51 1.92
CA ASN A 99 -14.45 -29.49 3.38
C ASN A 99 -13.03 -29.86 3.86
N ASN A 100 -12.53 -29.18 4.90
CA ASN A 100 -11.74 -29.80 5.97
C ASN A 100 -11.52 -28.83 7.15
N ASP A 101 -11.76 -29.34 8.36
CA ASP A 101 -11.52 -28.68 9.65
C ASP A 101 -10.11 -29.04 10.17
N ASP A 102 -9.19 -28.07 10.22
CA ASP A 102 -7.92 -28.15 10.96
C ASP A 102 -7.69 -26.82 11.73
N PRO A 103 -7.48 -26.84 13.06
CA PRO A 103 -7.38 -25.63 13.88
C PRO A 103 -5.93 -25.12 13.89
N GLY A 104 -5.49 -24.56 12.78
CA GLY A 104 -4.15 -23.98 12.62
C GLY A 104 -3.86 -23.39 11.25
N GLU A 105 -4.71 -23.66 10.26
CA GLU A 105 -4.58 -23.08 8.94
C GLU A 105 -5.21 -21.69 8.88
N ILE A 106 -4.39 -20.68 8.60
CA ILE A 106 -4.86 -19.40 8.04
C ILE A 106 -5.20 -19.68 6.57
N THR A 107 -6.29 -20.41 6.34
CA THR A 107 -6.95 -20.54 5.05
C THR A 107 -7.85 -19.32 4.82
N PRO A 108 -8.24 -19.04 3.57
CA PRO A 108 -9.35 -18.15 3.28
C PRO A 108 -10.59 -18.68 4.03
N ASP A 109 -11.19 -17.84 4.87
CA ASP A 109 -12.42 -18.23 5.56
C ASP A 109 -13.56 -18.11 4.56
N PHE A 110 -14.06 -19.21 4.02
CA PHE A 110 -15.24 -19.14 3.17
C PHE A 110 -16.48 -18.93 4.04
N HIS A 111 -17.06 -17.73 3.97
CA HIS A 111 -18.30 -17.40 4.67
C HIS A 111 -19.45 -18.00 3.86
N LYS A 112 -20.36 -18.72 4.53
CA LYS A 112 -21.38 -19.50 3.83
C LYS A 112 -22.32 -18.56 3.08
N GLY A 113 -22.44 -18.75 1.76
CA GLY A 113 -23.32 -17.97 0.91
C GLY A 113 -22.73 -16.64 0.41
N GLU A 114 -21.45 -16.38 0.66
CA GLU A 114 -20.77 -15.16 0.22
C GLU A 114 -19.77 -15.46 -0.91
N THR A 115 -19.64 -14.51 -1.84
CA THR A 115 -18.59 -14.53 -2.86
C THR A 115 -17.39 -13.77 -2.32
N ARG A 116 -16.23 -14.44 -2.20
CA ARG A 116 -14.98 -13.81 -1.80
C ARG A 116 -14.17 -13.39 -3.03
N ILE A 117 -13.78 -12.12 -3.09
CA ILE A 117 -12.74 -11.60 -3.99
C ILE A 117 -11.55 -11.22 -3.12
N GLY A 118 -10.41 -11.87 -3.27
CA GLY A 118 -9.28 -11.60 -2.40
C GLY A 118 -7.98 -12.17 -2.91
N LEU A 119 -6.95 -12.10 -2.07
CA LEU A 119 -5.67 -12.77 -2.36
C LEU A 119 -5.90 -14.26 -2.63
N PRO A 120 -5.14 -14.86 -3.57
CA PRO A 120 -5.25 -16.28 -3.92
C PRO A 120 -5.15 -17.18 -2.69
N GLU A 121 -5.82 -18.33 -2.73
CA GLU A 121 -5.92 -19.22 -1.58
C GLU A 121 -4.56 -19.84 -1.18
N ASP A 122 -3.71 -20.09 -2.17
CA ASP A 122 -2.34 -20.56 -2.03
C ASP A 122 -1.35 -19.44 -1.65
N GLU A 123 -1.70 -18.18 -1.93
CA GLU A 123 -0.97 -16.99 -1.52
C GLU A 123 -1.58 -16.36 -0.25
N HIS A 124 -1.28 -16.94 0.90
CA HIS A 124 -1.63 -16.34 2.18
C HIS A 124 -1.04 -14.93 2.33
N PHE A 125 -1.75 -14.03 3.03
CA PHE A 125 -1.16 -12.76 3.43
C PHE A 125 -0.01 -12.96 4.43
N ILE A 126 0.76 -11.92 4.74
CA ILE A 126 1.94 -11.98 5.60
C ILE A 126 1.65 -12.71 6.92
N ARG A 127 2.40 -13.77 7.20
CA ARG A 127 2.43 -14.49 8.48
C ARG A 127 3.64 -14.03 9.28
N VAL A 128 3.39 -13.39 10.40
CA VAL A 128 4.45 -12.97 11.33
C VAL A 128 4.47 -13.92 12.52
N THR A 129 5.58 -14.63 12.71
CA THR A 129 5.70 -15.64 13.77
C THR A 129 6.55 -15.12 14.92
N ASP A 130 6.03 -15.17 16.14
CA ASP A 130 6.78 -14.81 17.35
C ASP A 130 7.70 -15.95 17.84
N GLU A 131 8.54 -15.67 18.83
CA GLU A 131 9.48 -16.65 19.40
C GLU A 131 8.79 -17.86 20.06
N LYS A 132 7.49 -17.76 20.36
CA LYS A 132 6.67 -18.82 20.95
C LYS A 132 5.90 -19.61 19.89
N GLY A 133 6.07 -19.27 18.61
CA GLY A 133 5.37 -19.90 17.50
C GLY A 133 3.96 -19.37 17.25
N HIS A 134 3.54 -18.28 17.89
CA HIS A 134 2.25 -17.66 17.56
C HIS A 134 2.34 -16.92 16.23
N VAL A 135 1.36 -17.16 15.36
CA VAL A 135 1.28 -16.55 14.04
C VAL A 135 0.26 -15.42 14.04
N SER A 136 0.68 -14.25 13.57
CA SER A 136 -0.16 -13.07 13.35
C SER A 136 -0.46 -12.87 11.86
N TYR A 137 -1.63 -12.31 11.56
CA TYR A 137 -2.06 -11.92 10.22
C TYR A 137 -1.56 -10.50 9.90
N GLY A 138 -0.31 -10.43 9.43
CA GLY A 138 0.48 -9.20 9.30
C GLY A 138 1.07 -8.72 10.63
N GLY A 139 1.65 -7.52 10.61
CA GLY A 139 2.23 -6.90 11.79
C GLY A 139 1.21 -6.33 12.79
N ASN A 140 1.65 -6.13 14.03
CA ASN A 140 0.88 -5.52 15.10
C ASN A 140 1.61 -4.29 15.67
N GLN A 141 0.95 -3.13 15.68
CA GLN A 141 1.54 -1.89 16.19
C GLN A 141 1.81 -1.92 17.70
N ASP A 142 1.15 -2.80 18.44
CA ASP A 142 1.41 -2.95 19.88
C ASP A 142 2.82 -3.49 20.16
N TRP A 143 3.51 -4.06 19.17
CA TRP A 143 4.90 -4.49 19.30
C TRP A 143 5.90 -3.34 19.40
N PHE A 144 5.52 -2.10 19.08
CA PHE A 144 6.39 -0.94 19.30
C PHE A 144 6.66 -0.65 20.78
N ASN A 145 5.84 -1.21 21.69
CA ASN A 145 6.08 -1.15 23.14
C ASN A 145 7.42 -1.78 23.53
N ASP A 146 7.87 -2.77 22.76
CA ASP A 146 9.05 -3.58 23.07
C ASP A 146 10.36 -2.90 22.65
N THR A 147 10.30 -1.82 21.85
CA THR A 147 11.47 -1.32 21.10
C THR A 147 11.72 0.19 21.16
N ASP A 148 10.69 1.06 21.21
CA ASP A 148 10.90 2.50 20.90
C ASP A 148 10.12 3.51 21.78
N GLY A 149 9.45 3.03 22.84
CA GLY A 149 8.70 3.85 23.81
C GLY A 149 7.22 4.05 23.45
N ASN A 150 6.39 4.31 24.46
CA ASN A 150 4.91 4.23 24.42
C ASN A 150 4.19 5.04 23.32
N ASN A 151 4.79 6.10 22.77
CA ASN A 151 4.08 6.98 21.83
C ASN A 151 3.82 6.33 20.46
N THR A 152 4.72 5.45 20.00
CA THR A 152 4.56 4.80 18.69
C THR A 152 3.41 3.77 18.68
N LYS A 153 3.06 3.21 19.86
CA LYS A 153 1.93 2.28 20.00
C LYS A 153 0.63 2.87 19.46
N GLY A 154 0.39 4.16 19.69
CA GLY A 154 -0.84 4.83 19.26
C GLY A 154 -0.87 5.21 17.77
N PHE A 155 0.29 5.25 17.12
CA PHE A 155 0.47 5.93 15.83
C PHE A 155 1.23 5.10 14.77
N GLY A 156 1.57 3.85 15.08
CA GLY A 156 2.38 2.97 14.24
C GLY A 156 1.65 2.28 13.09
N CYS A 157 0.33 2.43 12.96
CA CYS A 157 -0.48 1.73 11.96
C CYS A 157 0.00 1.96 10.52
N GLY A 158 0.39 3.18 10.17
CA GLY A 158 0.92 3.49 8.83
C GLY A 158 2.28 2.83 8.56
N ILE A 159 3.13 2.65 9.58
CA ILE A 159 4.39 1.90 9.44
C ILE A 159 4.08 0.43 9.19
N VAL A 160 3.24 -0.16 10.03
CA VAL A 160 2.85 -1.58 9.92
C VAL A 160 2.21 -1.86 8.57
N ALA A 161 1.28 -1.01 8.12
CA ALA A 161 0.65 -1.15 6.81
C ALA A 161 1.66 -1.05 5.67
N SER A 162 2.61 -0.10 5.73
CA SER A 162 3.66 0.06 4.73
C SER A 162 4.59 -1.16 4.66
N VAL A 163 5.00 -1.69 5.81
CA VAL A 163 5.87 -2.88 5.89
C VAL A 163 5.14 -4.12 5.40
N ASN A 164 3.92 -4.37 5.87
CA ASN A 164 3.07 -5.46 5.39
C ASN A 164 2.94 -5.42 3.85
N TYR A 165 2.65 -4.24 3.31
CA TYR A 165 2.46 -4.06 1.87
C TYR A 165 3.75 -4.26 1.08
N ALA A 166 4.86 -3.65 1.50
CA ALA A 166 6.16 -3.80 0.85
C ALA A 166 6.67 -5.24 0.87
N LEU A 167 6.52 -5.95 2.00
CA LEU A 167 6.85 -7.37 2.10
C LEU A 167 6.03 -8.19 1.11
N TYR A 168 4.71 -7.95 1.05
CA TYR A 168 3.83 -8.70 0.16
C TYR A 168 4.19 -8.48 -1.31
N LEU A 169 4.39 -7.23 -1.73
CA LEU A 169 4.77 -6.90 -3.11
C LEU A 169 6.15 -7.46 -3.50
N ASN A 170 7.02 -7.72 -2.53
CA ASN A 170 8.32 -8.34 -2.72
C ASN A 170 8.30 -9.89 -2.62
N GLY A 171 7.11 -10.50 -2.57
CA GLY A 171 6.97 -11.96 -2.52
C GLY A 171 7.30 -12.58 -1.15
N VAL A 172 7.51 -11.76 -0.12
CA VAL A 172 7.66 -12.29 1.25
C VAL A 172 6.27 -12.61 1.77
N ARG A 173 6.12 -13.80 2.37
CA ARG A 173 4.85 -14.31 2.90
C ARG A 173 4.98 -14.75 4.36
N GLU A 174 6.18 -15.15 4.77
CA GLU A 174 6.50 -15.54 6.13
C GLU A 174 7.70 -14.74 6.63
N ILE A 175 7.67 -14.30 7.88
CA ILE A 175 8.73 -13.52 8.51
C ILE A 175 8.66 -13.67 10.04
N SER A 176 9.79 -13.60 10.74
CA SER A 176 9.77 -13.55 12.20
C SER A 176 9.31 -12.19 12.73
N LYS A 177 8.78 -12.15 13.97
CA LYS A 177 8.44 -10.88 14.65
C LYS A 177 9.63 -9.93 14.68
N GLN A 178 10.84 -10.45 14.97
CA GLN A 178 12.04 -9.62 15.06
C GLN A 178 12.38 -8.98 13.70
N GLU A 179 12.44 -9.79 12.64
CA GLU A 179 12.74 -9.27 11.30
C GLU A 179 11.67 -8.29 10.81
N PHE A 180 10.39 -8.54 11.13
CA PHE A 180 9.31 -7.61 10.84
C PHE A 180 9.53 -6.26 11.54
N MET A 181 9.87 -6.29 12.84
CA MET A 181 10.16 -5.08 13.60
C MET A 181 11.41 -4.36 13.09
N ASP A 182 12.42 -5.09 12.60
CA ASP A 182 13.59 -4.48 11.95
C ASP A 182 13.19 -3.70 10.70
N GLN A 183 12.26 -4.23 9.88
CA GLN A 183 11.69 -3.50 8.73
C GLN A 183 10.89 -2.26 9.18
N CYS A 184 10.15 -2.36 10.28
CA CYS A 184 9.47 -1.19 10.87
C CYS A 184 10.48 -0.13 11.34
N MET A 185 11.61 -0.53 11.91
CA MET A 185 12.65 0.40 12.35
C MET A 185 13.41 1.03 11.17
N ASP A 186 13.53 0.32 10.04
CA ASP A 186 14.05 0.89 8.79
C ASP A 186 13.19 2.04 8.28
N PHE A 187 11.87 2.03 8.53
CA PHE A 187 10.99 3.14 8.17
C PHE A 187 11.48 4.48 8.73
N TYR A 188 12.01 4.48 9.95
CA TYR A 188 12.56 5.68 10.59
C TYR A 188 13.90 6.14 10.03
N LYS A 189 14.66 5.24 9.40
CA LYS A 189 15.99 5.55 8.85
C LYS A 189 15.91 6.30 7.53
N ILE A 190 14.78 6.21 6.83
CA ILE A 190 14.58 6.72 5.46
C ILE A 190 14.18 8.22 5.47
N GLY A 191 14.92 9.04 6.21
CA GLY A 191 14.76 10.49 6.20
C GLY A 191 14.74 11.12 7.59
N LEU A 192 15.35 12.31 7.67
CA LEU A 192 15.76 12.98 8.91
C LEU A 192 14.60 13.32 9.87
N PHE A 193 13.35 13.29 9.42
CA PHE A 193 12.17 13.76 10.18
C PHE A 193 11.09 12.71 10.42
N ARG A 194 11.22 11.47 9.91
CA ARG A 194 10.17 10.45 10.03
C ARG A 194 9.93 10.03 11.48
N LYS A 195 11.01 9.82 12.23
CA LYS A 195 10.94 9.45 13.66
C LYS A 195 10.20 10.51 14.47
N THR A 196 10.46 11.80 14.21
CA THR A 196 9.78 12.91 14.87
C THR A 196 8.30 13.00 14.47
N ALA A 197 7.99 12.87 13.18
CA ALA A 197 6.61 12.89 12.69
C ALA A 197 5.73 11.81 13.35
N VAL A 198 6.22 10.57 13.41
CA VAL A 198 5.45 9.46 13.99
C VAL A 198 5.25 9.63 15.50
N ARG A 199 6.26 10.14 16.21
CA ARG A 199 6.23 10.25 17.68
C ARG A 199 5.51 11.49 18.19
N GLU A 200 5.67 12.61 17.50
CA GLU A 200 5.24 13.94 17.98
C GLU A 200 4.01 14.46 17.22
N TRP A 201 3.79 14.03 15.97
CA TRP A 201 2.77 14.61 15.08
C TRP A 201 1.65 13.64 14.69
N GLY A 202 1.58 12.48 15.35
CA GLY A 202 0.39 11.62 15.31
C GLY A 202 0.39 10.53 14.23
N GLY A 203 1.57 10.13 13.71
CA GLY A 203 1.71 8.92 12.90
C GLY A 203 2.47 9.10 11.58
N ALA A 204 2.48 8.03 10.78
CA ALA A 204 3.11 8.05 9.47
C ALA A 204 2.26 8.84 8.47
N TYR A 205 2.89 9.78 7.77
CA TYR A 205 2.22 10.56 6.75
C TYR A 205 2.20 9.83 5.40
N PRO A 206 1.18 10.06 4.57
CA PRO A 206 1.05 9.41 3.28
C PRO A 206 2.32 9.45 2.39
N PRO A 207 3.03 10.60 2.21
CA PRO A 207 4.26 10.64 1.40
C PRO A 207 5.42 9.83 2.00
N GLN A 208 5.47 9.68 3.33
CA GLN A 208 6.50 8.86 3.99
C GLN A 208 6.27 7.37 3.72
N MET A 209 4.99 6.97 3.66
CA MET A 209 4.59 5.60 3.30
C MET A 209 4.94 5.31 1.84
N GLU A 210 4.59 6.21 0.91
CA GLU A 210 4.96 6.09 -0.51
C GLU A 210 6.46 5.92 -0.71
N ASP A 211 7.26 6.82 -0.14
CA ASP A 211 8.71 6.83 -0.28
C ASP A 211 9.36 5.58 0.36
N PHE A 212 8.85 5.12 1.52
CA PHE A 212 9.29 3.85 2.11
C PHE A 212 9.05 2.65 1.18
N ILE A 213 7.82 2.52 0.68
CA ILE A 213 7.41 1.39 -0.16
C ILE A 213 8.20 1.42 -1.46
N LEU A 214 8.33 2.59 -2.09
CA LEU A 214 9.11 2.76 -3.32
C LEU A 214 10.56 2.33 -3.12
N GLN A 215 11.22 2.74 -2.03
CA GLN A 215 12.58 2.31 -1.75
C GLN A 215 12.69 0.78 -1.62
N LYS A 216 11.78 0.15 -0.86
CA LYS A 216 11.78 -1.31 -0.68
C LYS A 216 11.50 -2.07 -1.97
N LEU A 217 10.74 -1.49 -2.91
CA LEU A 217 10.53 -2.06 -4.25
C LEU A 217 11.77 -1.90 -5.14
N VAL A 218 12.44 -0.74 -5.08
CA VAL A 218 13.68 -0.45 -5.82
C VAL A 218 14.82 -1.38 -5.38
N GLU A 219 14.99 -1.61 -4.08
CA GLU A 219 15.99 -2.54 -3.53
C GLU A 219 15.83 -3.97 -4.07
N LYS A 220 14.62 -4.35 -4.49
CA LYS A 220 14.30 -5.67 -5.06
C LYS A 220 14.11 -5.65 -6.58
N HIS A 221 14.51 -4.58 -7.25
CA HIS A 221 14.42 -4.39 -8.69
C HIS A 221 13.00 -4.38 -9.28
N ASN A 222 11.99 -4.04 -8.48
CA ASN A 222 10.58 -4.02 -8.90
C ASN A 222 10.16 -2.62 -9.38
N PHE A 223 10.88 -2.06 -10.36
CA PHE A 223 10.86 -0.64 -10.75
C PHE A 223 9.60 -0.13 -11.46
N PHE A 224 8.62 -1.00 -11.73
CA PHE A 224 7.46 -0.66 -12.56
C PHE A 224 6.21 -0.28 -11.77
N LYS A 225 6.30 -0.13 -10.45
CA LYS A 225 5.15 0.12 -9.57
C LYS A 225 5.43 1.31 -8.67
N ILE A 226 4.79 2.43 -8.95
CA ILE A 226 4.97 3.66 -8.16
C ILE A 226 3.78 3.81 -7.21
N PRO A 227 3.98 3.62 -5.88
CA PRO A 227 2.93 3.82 -4.90
C PRO A 227 2.57 5.31 -4.80
N HIS A 228 1.28 5.61 -4.80
CA HIS A 228 0.78 6.96 -4.54
C HIS A 228 -0.61 6.91 -3.89
N TRP A 229 -0.95 7.92 -3.10
CA TRP A 229 -2.29 8.09 -2.54
C TRP A 229 -3.20 8.86 -3.49
N ASP A 230 -4.43 8.38 -3.67
CA ASP A 230 -5.44 9.08 -4.47
C ASP A 230 -6.55 9.66 -3.59
N TYR A 231 -6.51 10.98 -3.41
CA TYR A 231 -7.48 11.70 -2.58
C TYR A 231 -8.72 12.18 -3.35
N THR A 232 -8.84 11.85 -4.64
CA THR A 232 -9.81 12.47 -5.55
C THR A 232 -10.94 11.53 -5.97
N ASP A 233 -10.68 10.22 -6.07
CA ASP A 233 -11.61 9.20 -6.57
C ASP A 233 -12.68 8.78 -5.58
N SER A 234 -13.98 8.84 -5.89
CA SER A 234 -15.07 8.59 -4.92
C SER A 234 -14.91 7.29 -4.10
N TYR A 235 -15.53 7.19 -2.92
CA TYR A 235 -15.41 5.98 -2.08
C TYR A 235 -15.79 4.69 -2.81
N GLU A 236 -16.83 4.73 -3.66
CA GLU A 236 -17.19 3.60 -4.52
C GLU A 236 -16.15 3.32 -5.63
N SER A 237 -15.40 4.33 -6.08
CA SER A 237 -14.25 4.13 -6.97
C SER A 237 -13.08 3.47 -6.23
N ASP A 238 -12.84 3.87 -4.97
CA ASP A 238 -11.87 3.20 -4.08
C ASP A 238 -12.22 1.72 -3.88
N TYR A 239 -13.49 1.42 -3.60
CA TYR A 239 -13.98 0.04 -3.49
C TYR A 239 -13.74 -0.78 -4.76
N LYS A 240 -14.09 -0.24 -5.93
CA LYS A 240 -13.84 -0.88 -7.22
C LYS A 240 -12.35 -1.08 -7.48
N TYR A 241 -11.51 -0.13 -7.06
CA TYR A 241 -10.07 -0.25 -7.15
C TYR A 241 -9.55 -1.37 -6.25
N MET A 242 -10.00 -1.44 -4.99
CA MET A 242 -9.66 -2.55 -4.08
C MET A 242 -10.00 -3.89 -4.72
N LYS A 243 -11.23 -4.04 -5.23
CA LYS A 243 -11.69 -5.26 -5.90
C LYS A 243 -10.78 -5.64 -7.09
N LYS A 244 -10.48 -4.67 -7.96
CA LYS A 244 -9.60 -4.87 -9.13
C LYS A 244 -8.18 -5.29 -8.76
N GLU A 245 -7.61 -4.76 -7.68
CA GLU A 245 -6.27 -5.16 -7.25
C GLU A 245 -6.26 -6.53 -6.57
N LEU A 246 -7.29 -6.83 -5.77
CA LEU A 246 -7.47 -8.15 -5.16
C LEU A 246 -7.65 -9.25 -6.22
N GLU A 247 -8.40 -8.99 -7.29
CA GLU A 247 -8.52 -9.91 -8.46
C GLU A 247 -7.17 -10.20 -9.13
N LYS A 248 -6.18 -9.32 -8.96
CA LYS A 248 -4.81 -9.52 -9.46
C LYS A 248 -3.86 -10.06 -8.37
N GLY A 249 -4.42 -10.54 -7.26
CA GLY A 249 -3.68 -11.04 -6.11
C GLY A 249 -2.85 -9.96 -5.42
N ARG A 250 -3.34 -8.73 -5.33
CA ARG A 250 -2.64 -7.63 -4.66
C ARG A 250 -3.47 -7.02 -3.55
N PRO A 251 -2.91 -6.88 -2.34
CA PRO A 251 -3.59 -6.18 -1.27
C PRO A 251 -3.62 -4.67 -1.57
N VAL A 252 -4.33 -3.91 -0.74
CA VAL A 252 -4.41 -2.46 -0.88
C VAL A 252 -4.30 -1.82 0.50
N ILE A 253 -3.44 -0.82 0.67
CA ILE A 253 -3.46 0.00 1.90
C ILE A 253 -4.68 0.92 1.82
N TRP A 254 -5.48 0.91 2.88
CA TRP A 254 -6.65 1.74 3.03
C TRP A 254 -6.50 2.64 4.27
N ALA A 255 -6.58 3.94 4.04
CA ALA A 255 -6.67 4.93 5.10
C ALA A 255 -8.13 5.13 5.48
N VAL A 256 -8.42 4.97 6.76
CA VAL A 256 -9.68 5.34 7.39
C VAL A 256 -9.38 6.52 8.30
N HIS A 257 -10.02 7.66 8.11
CA HIS A 257 -9.79 8.81 8.99
C HIS A 257 -11.07 9.54 9.33
N ASP A 258 -11.15 9.88 10.61
CA ASP A 258 -12.09 10.84 11.16
C ASP A 258 -11.41 11.80 12.13
N SER A 259 -11.70 13.08 11.95
CA SER A 259 -11.20 14.19 12.76
C SER A 259 -12.17 14.62 13.87
N GLU A 260 -13.39 14.06 13.94
CA GLU A 260 -14.44 14.49 14.89
C GLU A 260 -14.76 13.45 15.99
N GLY A 261 -14.09 12.29 15.99
CA GLY A 261 -14.12 11.31 17.09
C GLY A 261 -15.14 10.18 16.92
N GLU A 262 -15.83 10.11 15.79
CA GLU A 262 -16.62 8.94 15.39
C GLU A 262 -15.71 7.75 15.09
N LYS A 263 -16.26 6.56 15.30
CA LYS A 263 -15.49 5.33 15.34
C LYS A 263 -16.02 4.34 14.32
N LEU A 264 -15.17 3.98 13.35
CA LEU A 264 -15.45 2.86 12.46
C LEU A 264 -15.43 1.56 13.26
N GLN A 265 -16.42 0.70 13.05
CA GLN A 265 -16.55 -0.60 13.70
C GLN A 265 -15.80 -1.68 12.91
N PHE A 266 -14.99 -2.47 13.63
CA PHE A 266 -14.40 -3.70 13.11
C PHE A 266 -15.15 -4.92 13.62
N TYR A 267 -15.09 -5.99 12.83
CA TYR A 267 -15.73 -7.25 13.11
C TYR A 267 -14.73 -8.41 12.99
N THR A 268 -14.93 -9.46 13.78
CA THR A 268 -14.40 -10.80 13.55
C THR A 268 -15.50 -11.71 13.04
N TYR A 269 -15.14 -12.75 12.29
CA TYR A 269 -16.10 -13.70 11.78
C TYR A 269 -16.17 -14.95 12.67
N ASN A 270 -17.36 -15.27 13.14
CA ASN A 270 -17.62 -16.47 13.93
C ASN A 270 -18.20 -17.57 13.03
N LYS A 271 -17.37 -18.57 12.71
CA LYS A 271 -17.77 -19.72 11.89
C LYS A 271 -18.87 -20.56 12.53
N GLY A 272 -18.87 -20.69 13.86
CA GLY A 272 -19.80 -21.57 14.58
C GLY A 272 -21.26 -21.16 14.44
N ASN A 273 -21.53 -19.88 14.19
CA ASN A 273 -22.88 -19.37 13.96
C ASN A 273 -23.00 -18.53 12.68
N ASN A 274 -21.99 -18.55 11.82
CA ASN A 274 -21.96 -17.86 10.52
C ASN A 274 -22.28 -16.35 10.65
N SER A 275 -21.65 -15.66 11.61
CA SER A 275 -21.96 -14.25 11.90
C SER A 275 -20.74 -13.37 12.15
N TYR A 276 -20.86 -12.10 11.79
CA TYR A 276 -19.88 -11.06 12.09
C TYR A 276 -20.12 -10.49 13.50
N GLN A 277 -19.09 -10.51 14.34
CA GLN A 277 -19.12 -10.06 15.73
C GLN A 277 -18.23 -8.84 15.92
N LYS A 278 -18.71 -7.83 16.64
CA LYS A 278 -17.94 -6.60 16.89
C LYS A 278 -16.65 -6.91 17.67
N SER A 279 -15.50 -6.46 17.16
CA SER A 279 -14.18 -6.75 17.75
C SER A 279 -13.44 -5.51 18.25
N GLY A 280 -13.63 -4.37 17.59
CA GLY A 280 -12.89 -3.15 17.92
C GLY A 280 -13.39 -1.92 17.17
N THR A 281 -12.78 -0.77 17.43
CA THR A 281 -13.12 0.47 16.74
C THR A 281 -11.91 1.36 16.53
N ALA A 282 -11.92 2.20 15.48
CA ALA A 282 -10.90 3.23 15.28
C ALA A 282 -11.50 4.53 14.72
N THR A 283 -10.90 5.65 15.11
CA THR A 283 -11.22 6.98 14.56
C THR A 283 -10.36 7.30 13.34
N SER A 284 -9.06 7.01 13.42
CA SER A 284 -8.10 7.18 12.33
C SER A 284 -7.13 6.02 12.32
N HIS A 285 -6.98 5.37 11.17
CA HIS A 285 -6.23 4.14 11.05
C HIS A 285 -5.78 3.83 9.62
N TYR A 286 -4.63 3.19 9.48
CA TYR A 286 -4.19 2.58 8.23
C TYR A 286 -4.27 1.07 8.35
N ILE A 287 -4.95 0.43 7.42
CA ILE A 287 -5.15 -1.02 7.36
C ILE A 287 -4.80 -1.55 5.98
N VAL A 288 -4.56 -2.84 5.87
CA VAL A 288 -4.29 -3.50 4.58
C VAL A 288 -5.47 -4.38 4.22
N VAL A 289 -6.13 -4.09 3.10
CA VAL A 289 -7.23 -4.87 2.55
C VAL A 289 -6.67 -6.11 1.86
N THR A 290 -7.24 -7.27 2.20
CA THR A 290 -6.78 -8.59 1.75
C THR A 290 -7.90 -9.43 1.11
N GLY A 291 -9.15 -8.98 1.25
CA GLY A 291 -10.30 -9.62 0.64
C GLY A 291 -11.56 -8.76 0.74
N ILE A 292 -12.56 -9.14 -0.02
CA ILE A 292 -13.90 -8.57 -0.05
C ILE A 292 -14.87 -9.74 -0.11
N TYR A 293 -15.89 -9.70 0.73
CA TYR A 293 -17.01 -10.64 0.73
C TYR A 293 -18.26 -9.88 0.29
N GLU A 294 -18.90 -10.39 -0.75
CA GLU A 294 -20.16 -9.87 -1.26
C GLU A 294 -21.24 -10.95 -1.14
N SER A 295 -22.37 -10.58 -0.54
CA SER A 295 -23.56 -11.42 -0.44
C SER A 295 -24.82 -10.59 -0.66
N VAL A 296 -25.96 -11.25 -0.74
CA VAL A 296 -27.26 -10.61 -0.88
C VAL A 296 -28.16 -11.12 0.24
N ASP A 297 -28.79 -10.20 0.98
CA ASP A 297 -29.73 -10.57 2.04
C ASP A 297 -31.08 -11.05 1.49
N ASP A 298 -31.95 -11.55 2.36
CA ASP A 298 -33.28 -12.05 1.99
C ASP A 298 -34.17 -10.98 1.32
N ASN A 299 -33.83 -9.69 1.47
CA ASN A 299 -34.54 -8.58 0.85
C ASN A 299 -33.91 -8.11 -0.47
N GLY A 300 -32.88 -8.82 -0.97
CA GLY A 300 -32.19 -8.45 -2.19
C GLY A 300 -31.16 -7.33 -2.02
N LYS A 301 -30.82 -6.94 -0.78
CA LYS A 301 -29.82 -5.90 -0.50
C LYS A 301 -28.42 -6.52 -0.53
N ASN A 302 -27.51 -5.87 -1.27
CA ASN A 302 -26.10 -6.24 -1.25
C ASN A 302 -25.48 -5.99 0.14
N ILE A 303 -24.82 -7.00 0.68
CA ILE A 303 -23.99 -6.94 1.88
C ILE A 303 -22.54 -7.04 1.42
N ARG A 304 -21.70 -6.14 1.94
CA ARG A 304 -20.30 -6.01 1.53
C ARG A 304 -19.42 -5.89 2.77
N TYR A 305 -18.55 -6.87 2.98
CA TYR A 305 -17.55 -6.86 4.04
C TYR A 305 -16.15 -6.81 3.44
N VAL A 306 -15.31 -5.90 3.92
CA VAL A 306 -13.92 -5.76 3.50
C VAL A 306 -13.04 -6.45 4.56
N GLU A 307 -12.34 -7.50 4.17
CA GLU A 307 -11.37 -8.23 4.99
C GLU A 307 -10.04 -7.46 5.04
N VAL A 308 -9.51 -7.29 6.25
CA VAL A 308 -8.34 -6.44 6.51
C VAL A 308 -7.37 -7.09 7.50
N SER A 309 -6.09 -6.77 7.34
CA SER A 309 -5.07 -6.96 8.38
C SER A 309 -5.12 -5.82 9.40
N ASN A 310 -5.81 -6.15 10.51
CA ASN A 310 -6.09 -5.46 11.75
C ASN A 310 -5.08 -5.64 12.91
N CYS A 311 -3.95 -4.92 13.04
CA CYS A 311 -3.03 -5.07 14.18
C CYS A 311 -2.65 -6.56 14.48
N GLY A 312 -2.25 -7.29 13.44
CA GLY A 312 -1.89 -8.72 13.54
C GLY A 312 -3.07 -9.68 13.55
N SER A 313 -4.30 -9.17 13.44
CA SER A 313 -5.53 -9.96 13.36
C SER A 313 -6.19 -9.82 11.98
N LYS A 314 -6.91 -10.85 11.55
CA LYS A 314 -7.82 -10.76 10.40
C LYS A 314 -9.17 -10.24 10.89
N GLU A 315 -9.59 -9.09 10.37
CA GLU A 315 -10.85 -8.45 10.74
C GLU A 315 -11.64 -8.02 9.50
N TYR A 316 -12.86 -7.53 9.71
CA TYR A 316 -13.78 -7.15 8.65
C TYR A 316 -14.41 -5.79 8.94
N VAL A 317 -14.63 -5.01 7.88
CA VAL A 317 -15.36 -3.74 7.91
C VAL A 317 -16.59 -3.86 7.03
N ASN A 318 -17.77 -3.54 7.56
CA ASN A 318 -18.97 -3.43 6.74
C ASN A 318 -18.87 -2.17 5.87
N TRP A 319 -18.88 -2.34 4.56
CA TRP A 319 -18.67 -1.24 3.61
C TRP A 319 -19.81 -0.22 3.65
N ASP A 320 -21.06 -0.65 3.82
CA ASP A 320 -22.19 0.28 3.93
C ASP A 320 -22.12 1.09 5.23
N GLU A 321 -21.66 0.49 6.33
CA GLU A 321 -21.39 1.21 7.57
C GLU A 321 -20.25 2.21 7.41
N TYR A 322 -19.20 1.85 6.66
CA TYR A 322 -18.13 2.77 6.29
C TYR A 322 -18.67 3.94 5.44
N LEU A 323 -19.51 3.67 4.44
CA LEU A 323 -20.14 4.71 3.63
C LEU A 323 -20.99 5.64 4.49
N ALA A 324 -21.79 5.10 5.42
CA ALA A 324 -22.56 5.92 6.35
C ALA A 324 -21.65 6.77 7.25
N PHE A 325 -20.56 6.18 7.75
CA PHE A 325 -19.54 6.85 8.54
C PHE A 325 -18.89 8.02 7.78
N VAL A 326 -18.60 7.88 6.48
CA VAL A 326 -18.03 8.98 5.67
C VAL A 326 -19.08 9.91 5.05
N ASP A 327 -20.32 9.46 4.81
CA ASP A 327 -21.41 10.22 4.16
C ASP A 327 -22.21 11.08 5.15
N ALA A 328 -22.35 10.67 6.42
CA ALA A 328 -22.89 11.54 7.47
C ALA A 328 -22.19 12.92 7.48
N LYS A 329 -20.94 12.96 7.02
CA LYS A 329 -20.09 14.14 6.88
C LYS A 329 -20.46 15.01 5.65
N SER A 330 -20.83 14.39 4.52
CA SER A 330 -21.21 15.10 3.28
C SER A 330 -22.51 15.89 3.48
N LYS A 331 -23.47 15.30 4.21
CA LYS A 331 -24.80 15.86 4.48
C LYS A 331 -24.79 16.99 5.52
N ALA A 332 -23.75 17.07 6.36
CA ALA A 332 -23.59 18.16 7.33
C ALA A 332 -23.09 19.48 6.71
N GLY A 333 -22.91 19.57 5.38
CA GLY A 333 -22.47 20.77 4.67
C GLY A 333 -21.01 21.16 4.94
N LYS A 334 -20.23 20.24 5.52
CA LYS A 334 -18.82 20.44 5.85
C LYS A 334 -17.95 19.96 4.69
N ILE A 335 -16.89 20.71 4.37
CA ILE A 335 -15.91 20.32 3.34
C ILE A 335 -15.27 19.00 3.79
N VAL A 336 -15.67 17.89 3.15
CA VAL A 336 -15.04 16.58 3.37
C VAL A 336 -13.66 16.65 2.75
N ASN A 337 -12.63 16.95 3.56
CA ASN A 337 -11.26 16.84 3.12
C ASN A 337 -10.94 15.34 3.01
N ARG A 338 -11.09 14.78 1.80
CA ARG A 338 -10.82 13.35 1.51
C ARG A 338 -9.36 12.96 1.70
N ALA A 339 -8.48 13.93 1.97
CA ALA A 339 -7.10 13.74 2.37
C ALA A 339 -6.90 12.70 3.50
N GLY A 340 -7.93 12.44 4.32
CA GLY A 340 -7.86 11.43 5.37
C GLY A 340 -8.33 10.01 5.00
N SER A 341 -9.23 9.83 4.03
CA SER A 341 -9.84 8.52 3.73
C SER A 341 -9.73 8.20 2.25
N SER A 342 -8.83 7.29 1.92
CA SER A 342 -8.35 7.01 0.55
C SER A 342 -7.65 5.64 0.50
N VAL A 343 -7.38 5.13 -0.70
CA VAL A 343 -6.54 3.95 -0.93
C VAL A 343 -5.19 4.32 -1.55
N MET A 344 -4.17 3.54 -1.19
CA MET A 344 -2.90 3.58 -1.90
C MET A 344 -3.02 2.84 -3.24
N LYS A 345 -2.63 3.51 -4.31
CA LYS A 345 -2.64 3.00 -5.68
C LYS A 345 -1.23 2.74 -6.19
N LEU A 346 -1.12 1.83 -7.16
CA LEU A 346 0.10 1.58 -7.92
C LEU A 346 -0.13 2.08 -9.35
N ASN A 347 0.74 2.96 -9.82
CA ASN A 347 0.87 3.28 -11.24
C ASN A 347 1.77 2.28 -11.95
#